data_AF-A0A158PF02-F1
#
_entry.id   AF-A0A158PF02-F1
#
_cell.length_a   1.000
_cell.length_b   1.000
_cell.length_c   1.000
_cell.angle_alpha   90.00
_cell.angle_beta   90.00
_cell.angle_gamma   90.00
#
_symmetry.space_group_name_H-M   'P 1'
#
loop_
_entity.id
_entity.type
_entity.pdbx_description
1 polymer ?
#
loop_
_entity_poly.entity_id
_entity_poly.type
_entity_poly.pdbx_seq_one_letter_code
_entity_poly.pdbx_strand_id
1 'polypeptide(L)'
;MDFNDTAKKQHREDVLQCIIGRLLLRHATHIVTGTPWAEIEFGRTEKGKPYLVNPPDTKFGLNITHQGDYVGLASSCTSRVGVDFMRLDKERAGKTADEYINSMAKSASPEELRIMRSQPTEAMKMTIFYRYWCLKEAILKATGDGIFDDLSRINFKVNMNDRYRPGCFLTSTTVLVDGKLQDQWIFEETFADGNHAAAVCREKAVPRCCMFKKDPEAKIFFSKISLESLLEHATILNPLPDNASSAYEEFIKRPRKAF
;
A
#
# COMPACT_ATOMS: atom_id res chain seq x y z
N MET A 1 -15.44 -6.16 16.66
CA MET A 1 -14.30 -5.23 16.48
C MET A 1 -13.20 -5.69 17.41
N ASP A 2 -12.04 -6.14 16.91
CA ASP A 2 -10.92 -6.43 17.82
C ASP A 2 -10.22 -5.11 18.14
N PHE A 3 -10.73 -4.42 19.17
CA PHE A 3 -10.18 -3.17 19.72
C PHE A 3 -8.75 -3.33 20.23
N ASN A 4 -8.29 -4.58 20.44
CA ASN A 4 -6.97 -4.87 20.98
C ASN A 4 -5.81 -4.42 20.08
N ASP A 5 -6.02 -4.30 18.78
CA ASP A 5 -4.97 -3.94 17.82
C ASP A 5 -4.72 -2.41 17.77
N THR A 6 -5.77 -1.60 17.91
CA THR A 6 -5.64 -0.13 18.04
C THR A 6 -5.12 0.26 19.42
N ALA A 7 -5.49 -0.47 20.48
CA ALA A 7 -5.05 -0.19 21.85
C ALA A 7 -3.52 -0.21 22.00
N LYS A 8 -2.83 -1.08 21.24
CA LYS A 8 -1.36 -1.25 21.24
C LYS A 8 -0.58 -0.09 20.61
N LYS A 9 -1.22 0.80 19.84
CA LYS A 9 -0.53 1.82 19.03
C LYS A 9 -0.22 3.08 19.82
N GLN A 10 1.06 3.37 20.08
CA GLN A 10 1.43 4.48 20.97
C GLN A 10 1.05 5.87 20.46
N HIS A 11 1.09 6.12 19.14
CA HIS A 11 0.84 7.45 18.56
C HIS A 11 -0.56 7.59 17.99
N ARG A 12 -1.09 8.82 18.00
CA ARG A 12 -2.43 9.12 17.45
C ARG A 12 -2.54 8.78 15.97
N GLU A 13 -1.52 9.11 15.19
CA GLU A 13 -1.51 8.90 13.74
C GLU A 13 -1.58 7.41 13.40
N ASP A 14 -0.93 6.53 14.18
CA ASP A 14 -1.01 5.08 13.98
C ASP A 14 -2.41 4.52 14.25
N VAL A 15 -3.09 5.04 15.29
CA VAL A 15 -4.47 4.66 15.62
C VAL A 15 -5.40 5.11 14.49
N LEU A 16 -5.28 6.36 14.05
CA LEU A 16 -6.10 6.91 12.96
C LEU A 16 -5.87 6.15 11.65
N GLN A 17 -4.63 5.89 11.26
CA GLN A 17 -4.31 5.11 10.07
C GLN A 17 -4.92 3.71 10.11
N CYS A 18 -4.87 3.04 11.27
CA CYS A 18 -5.48 1.73 11.47
C CYS A 18 -7.02 1.79 11.31
N ILE A 19 -7.66 2.80 11.89
CA ILE A 19 -9.11 3.01 11.79
C ILE A 19 -9.51 3.29 10.33
N ILE A 20 -8.87 4.27 9.69
CA ILE A 20 -9.16 4.65 8.30
C ILE A 20 -8.91 3.47 7.34
N GLY A 21 -7.85 2.69 7.53
CA GLY A 21 -7.60 1.49 6.72
C GLY A 21 -8.72 0.46 6.81
N ARG A 22 -9.29 0.25 8.00
CA ARG A 22 -10.43 -0.66 8.20
C ARG A 22 -11.72 -0.11 7.59
N LEU A 23 -11.95 1.20 7.67
CA LEU A 23 -13.08 1.86 7.02
C LEU A 23 -12.98 1.76 5.50
N LEU A 24 -11.80 2.00 4.92
CA LEU A 24 -11.55 1.88 3.48
C LEU A 24 -11.85 0.46 2.99
N LEU A 25 -11.44 -0.58 3.71
CA LEU A 25 -11.77 -1.96 3.36
C LEU A 25 -13.28 -2.20 3.30
N ARG A 26 -14.03 -1.80 4.34
CA ARG A 26 -15.50 -1.95 4.36
C ARG A 26 -16.20 -1.15 3.28
N HIS A 27 -15.80 0.11 3.11
CA HIS A 27 -16.33 0.99 2.08
C HIS A 27 -16.10 0.39 0.68
N ALA A 28 -14.86 0.00 0.36
CA ALA A 28 -14.54 -0.60 -0.93
C ALA A 28 -15.33 -1.89 -1.19
N THR A 29 -15.46 -2.77 -0.19
CA THR A 29 -16.29 -3.96 -0.32
C THR A 29 -17.74 -3.60 -0.61
N HIS A 30 -18.33 -2.68 0.16
CA HIS A 30 -19.71 -2.25 -0.05
C HIS A 30 -19.94 -1.70 -1.46
N ILE A 31 -19.05 -0.83 -1.95
CA ILE A 31 -19.15 -0.26 -3.30
C ILE A 31 -19.07 -1.34 -4.39
N VAL A 32 -18.25 -2.37 -4.19
CA VAL A 32 -18.04 -3.43 -5.19
C VAL A 32 -19.16 -4.49 -5.17
N THR A 33 -19.70 -4.83 -4.00
CA THR A 33 -20.65 -5.95 -3.85
C THR A 33 -22.08 -5.53 -3.54
N GLY A 34 -22.30 -4.30 -3.10
CA GLY A 34 -23.56 -3.84 -2.51
C GLY A 34 -23.85 -4.42 -1.13
N THR A 35 -22.94 -5.21 -0.53
CA THR A 35 -23.18 -5.86 0.76
C THR A 35 -23.27 -4.83 1.88
N PRO A 36 -24.32 -4.87 2.73
CA PRO A 36 -24.43 -3.98 3.88
C PRO A 36 -23.22 -4.06 4.81
N TRP A 37 -22.80 -2.94 5.40
CA TRP A 37 -21.62 -2.89 6.26
C TRP A 37 -21.69 -3.87 7.45
N ALA A 38 -22.88 -4.12 7.98
CA ALA A 38 -23.08 -5.06 9.09
C ALA A 38 -22.79 -6.51 8.73
N GLU A 39 -22.93 -6.86 7.46
CA GLU A 39 -22.74 -8.22 6.97
C GLU A 39 -21.30 -8.45 6.48
N ILE A 40 -20.54 -7.40 6.18
CA ILE A 40 -19.17 -7.56 5.69
C ILE A 40 -18.28 -8.17 6.78
N GLU A 41 -17.65 -9.29 6.45
CA GLU A 41 -16.72 -9.99 7.33
C GLU A 41 -15.37 -10.17 6.66
N PHE A 42 -14.31 -9.89 7.41
CA PHE A 42 -12.93 -10.07 6.98
C PHE A 42 -12.24 -11.10 7.85
N GLY A 43 -11.52 -12.02 7.21
CA GLY A 43 -10.52 -12.88 7.82
C GLY A 43 -9.12 -12.29 7.67
N ARG A 44 -8.12 -12.96 8.23
CA ARG A 44 -6.71 -12.68 8.00
C ARG A 44 -5.98 -13.96 7.66
N THR A 45 -5.07 -13.90 6.69
CA THR A 45 -4.15 -15.01 6.42
C THR A 45 -3.21 -15.22 7.61
N GLU A 46 -2.47 -16.33 7.63
CA GLU A 46 -1.44 -16.60 8.66
C GLU A 46 -0.44 -15.45 8.81
N LYS A 47 -0.13 -14.78 7.69
CA LYS A 47 0.78 -13.62 7.64
C LYS A 47 0.08 -12.27 7.84
N GLY A 48 -1.19 -12.28 8.23
CA GLY A 48 -1.95 -11.10 8.62
C GLY A 48 -2.62 -10.31 7.50
N LYS A 49 -2.50 -10.73 6.22
CA LYS A 49 -3.16 -10.06 5.08
C LYS A 49 -4.68 -10.21 5.22
N PRO A 50 -5.46 -9.12 5.22
CA PRO A 50 -6.91 -9.21 5.28
C PRO A 50 -7.47 -9.82 3.98
N TYR A 51 -8.49 -10.67 4.11
CA TYR A 51 -9.26 -11.19 2.98
C TYR A 51 -10.75 -11.20 3.32
N LEU A 52 -11.59 -11.11 2.29
CA LEU A 52 -13.04 -11.05 2.46
C LEU A 52 -13.60 -12.46 2.72
N VAL A 53 -14.37 -12.61 3.79
CA VAL A 53 -15.06 -13.85 4.16
C VAL A 53 -16.53 -13.78 3.73
N ASN A 54 -17.19 -12.64 3.98
CA ASN A 54 -18.56 -12.38 3.55
C ASN A 54 -18.64 -11.04 2.80
N PRO A 55 -19.26 -10.99 1.60
CA PRO A 55 -19.96 -12.07 0.88
C PRO A 55 -19.05 -13.22 0.39
N PRO A 56 -19.51 -14.48 0.44
CA PRO A 56 -18.75 -15.64 -0.04
C PRO A 56 -18.56 -15.57 -1.57
N ASP A 57 -17.65 -16.41 -2.08
CA ASP A 57 -17.33 -16.54 -3.52
C ASP A 57 -16.83 -15.26 -4.21
N THR A 58 -16.49 -14.25 -3.42
CA THR A 58 -15.97 -12.99 -3.92
C THR A 58 -14.51 -13.13 -4.36
N LYS A 59 -14.24 -12.79 -5.62
CA LYS A 59 -12.92 -13.01 -6.24
C LYS A 59 -12.05 -11.76 -6.34
N PHE A 60 -12.55 -10.59 -5.97
CA PHE A 60 -11.72 -9.38 -5.98
C PHE A 60 -10.80 -9.33 -4.78
N GLY A 61 -9.60 -8.80 -4.98
CA GLY A 61 -8.62 -8.54 -3.95
C GLY A 61 -8.69 -7.11 -3.48
N LEU A 62 -8.38 -6.91 -2.20
CA LEU A 62 -8.19 -5.60 -1.60
C LEU A 62 -6.83 -5.60 -0.91
N ASN A 63 -6.14 -4.48 -0.99
CA ASN A 63 -4.95 -4.24 -0.19
C ASN A 63 -4.91 -2.81 0.30
N ILE A 64 -4.39 -2.62 1.51
CA ILE A 64 -4.24 -1.32 2.15
C ILE A 64 -2.77 -1.04 2.41
N THR A 65 -2.44 0.25 2.38
CA THR A 65 -1.15 0.75 2.85
C THR A 65 -1.37 2.01 3.67
N HIS A 66 -0.43 2.33 4.55
CA HIS A 66 -0.43 3.59 5.24
C HIS A 66 1.00 4.07 5.45
N GLN A 67 1.29 5.30 5.05
CA GLN A 67 2.59 5.92 5.28
C GLN A 67 2.46 7.44 5.30
N GLY A 68 3.14 8.07 6.26
CA GLY A 68 3.06 9.52 6.46
C GLY A 68 1.62 9.94 6.74
N ASP A 69 1.09 10.80 5.88
CA ASP A 69 -0.25 11.38 6.05
C ASP A 69 -1.35 10.60 5.33
N TYR A 70 -1.00 9.53 4.61
CA TYR A 70 -1.94 8.81 3.77
C TYR A 70 -2.22 7.39 4.24
N VAL A 71 -3.48 6.99 4.06
CA VAL A 71 -3.90 5.60 3.95
C VAL A 71 -4.40 5.38 2.53
N GLY A 72 -3.82 4.42 1.83
CA GLY A 72 -4.18 4.05 0.48
C GLY A 72 -4.87 2.69 0.43
N LEU A 73 -5.73 2.49 -0.56
CA LEU A 73 -6.33 1.19 -0.88
C LEU A 73 -6.24 0.96 -2.39
N ALA A 74 -5.91 -0.26 -2.78
CA ALA A 74 -6.05 -0.74 -4.15
C ALA A 74 -6.94 -1.98 -4.19
N SER A 75 -7.68 -2.13 -5.28
CA SER A 75 -8.55 -3.28 -5.55
C SER A 75 -8.27 -3.84 -6.94
N SER A 76 -8.48 -5.15 -7.11
CA SER A 76 -8.36 -5.83 -8.39
C SER A 76 -9.42 -6.92 -8.52
N CYS A 77 -9.81 -7.28 -9.73
CA CYS A 77 -10.71 -8.42 -10.00
C CYS A 77 -10.10 -9.80 -9.65
N THR A 78 -8.87 -9.85 -9.13
CA THR A 78 -8.25 -11.06 -8.54
C THR A 78 -7.82 -10.77 -7.11
N SER A 79 -7.70 -11.81 -6.27
CA SER A 79 -7.27 -11.69 -4.87
C SER A 79 -5.82 -11.20 -4.71
N ARG A 80 -5.04 -11.20 -5.78
CA ARG A 80 -3.61 -10.89 -5.79
C ARG A 80 -3.39 -9.46 -6.28
N VAL A 81 -3.62 -8.54 -5.34
CA VAL A 81 -3.28 -7.12 -5.45
C VAL A 81 -2.53 -6.68 -4.20
N GLY A 82 -1.56 -5.80 -4.38
CA GLY A 82 -0.78 -5.17 -3.33
C GLY A 82 -0.55 -3.71 -3.67
N VAL A 83 -0.61 -2.85 -2.66
CA VAL A 83 -0.32 -1.43 -2.79
C VAL A 83 0.67 -1.02 -1.71
N ASP A 84 1.59 -0.15 -2.08
CA ASP A 84 2.47 0.49 -1.12
C ASP A 84 2.63 1.96 -1.43
N PHE A 85 2.80 2.76 -0.37
CA PHE A 85 3.03 4.20 -0.43
C PHE A 85 4.33 4.48 0.31
N MET A 86 5.19 5.32 -0.26
CA MET A 86 6.43 5.75 0.37
C MET A 86 6.52 7.27 0.39
N ARG A 87 6.61 7.84 1.59
CA ARG A 87 6.91 9.27 1.75
C ARG A 87 8.37 9.52 1.39
N LEU A 88 8.59 10.47 0.49
CA LEU A 88 9.89 10.92 0.06
C LEU A 88 10.50 11.85 1.12
N ASP A 89 11.05 11.28 2.19
CA ASP A 89 11.79 12.08 3.17
C ASP A 89 13.07 12.62 2.53
N LYS A 90 13.22 13.94 2.50
CA LYS A 90 14.40 14.63 1.95
C LYS A 90 15.57 14.65 2.93
N GLU A 91 15.29 14.56 4.23
CA GLU A 91 16.27 14.59 5.30
C GLU A 91 16.04 13.40 6.23
N ARG A 92 17.06 12.55 6.42
CA ARG A 92 16.99 11.40 7.34
C ARG A 92 18.04 11.50 8.42
N ALA A 93 17.70 12.21 9.50
CA ALA A 93 18.42 12.19 10.78
C ALA A 93 19.94 12.36 10.66
N GLY A 94 20.41 13.20 9.73
CA GLY A 94 21.83 13.49 9.51
C GLY A 94 22.62 12.41 8.75
N LYS A 95 21.98 11.38 8.18
CA LYS A 95 22.64 10.39 7.31
C LYS A 95 22.63 10.83 5.85
N THR A 96 23.72 10.54 5.16
CA THR A 96 23.79 10.60 3.69
C THR A 96 22.90 9.51 3.07
N ALA A 97 22.49 9.71 1.82
CA ALA A 97 21.75 8.73 1.05
C ALA A 97 22.54 7.44 0.87
N ASP A 98 23.86 7.52 0.66
CA ASP A 98 24.70 6.33 0.51
C ASP A 98 24.77 5.50 1.81
N GLU A 99 24.93 6.13 2.98
CA GLU A 99 24.87 5.44 4.27
C GLU A 99 23.52 4.75 4.48
N TYR A 100 22.43 5.41 4.11
CA TYR A 100 21.09 4.85 4.24
C TYR A 100 20.89 3.66 3.29
N ILE A 101 21.22 3.81 2.00
CA ILE A 101 21.18 2.73 1.00
C ILE A 101 22.03 1.54 1.46
N ASN A 102 23.23 1.79 2.00
CA ASN A 102 24.12 0.74 2.52
C ASN A 102 23.49 -0.03 3.69
N SER A 103 22.79 0.66 4.60
CA SER A 103 22.13 0.02 5.73
C SER A 103 21.04 -0.97 5.32
N MET A 104 20.45 -0.78 4.13
CA MET A 104 19.39 -1.62 3.56
C MET A 104 19.88 -2.45 2.36
N ALA A 105 21.19 -2.57 2.15
CA ALA A 105 21.75 -3.18 0.95
C ALA A 105 21.36 -4.65 0.77
N LYS A 106 21.13 -5.39 1.87
CA LYS A 106 20.65 -6.77 1.83
C LYS A 106 19.24 -6.92 1.24
N SER A 107 18.47 -5.83 1.20
CA SER A 107 17.11 -5.84 0.68
C SER A 107 17.01 -5.53 -0.82
N ALA A 108 18.13 -5.27 -1.49
CA ALA A 108 18.20 -4.87 -2.89
C ALA A 108 19.20 -5.73 -3.65
N SER A 109 18.93 -5.95 -4.94
CA SER A 109 19.88 -6.63 -5.82
C SER A 109 21.10 -5.74 -6.10
N PRO A 110 22.25 -6.31 -6.50
CA PRO A 110 23.44 -5.52 -6.85
C PRO A 110 23.18 -4.47 -7.94
N GLU A 111 22.28 -4.76 -8.89
CA GLU A 111 21.94 -3.84 -9.97
C GLU A 111 21.07 -2.68 -9.48
N GLU A 112 20.06 -2.96 -8.64
CA GLU A 112 19.23 -1.94 -8.00
C GLU A 112 20.11 -0.99 -7.17
N LEU A 113 21.04 -1.53 -6.37
CA LEU A 113 21.99 -0.74 -5.59
C LEU A 113 22.88 0.13 -6.47
N ARG A 114 23.36 -0.39 -7.60
CA ARG A 114 24.16 0.37 -8.55
C ARG A 114 23.36 1.54 -9.12
N ILE A 115 22.10 1.32 -9.50
CA ILE A 115 21.20 2.36 -10.04
C ILE A 115 20.89 3.42 -8.97
N MET A 116 20.62 3.01 -7.73
CA MET A 116 20.40 3.94 -6.62
C MET A 116 21.63 4.83 -6.39
N ARG A 117 22.83 4.24 -6.30
CA ARG A 117 24.08 4.96 -6.01
C ARG A 117 24.57 5.83 -7.16
N SER A 118 24.21 5.52 -8.41
CA SER A 118 24.65 6.29 -9.58
C SER A 118 23.87 7.59 -9.79
N GLN A 119 22.87 7.89 -8.96
CA GLN A 119 22.12 9.13 -9.09
C GLN A 119 22.98 10.33 -8.65
N PRO A 120 22.86 11.48 -9.34
CA PRO A 120 23.80 12.60 -9.19
C PRO A 120 23.62 13.41 -7.90
N THR A 121 22.47 13.30 -7.24
CA THR A 121 22.18 14.04 -5.99
C THR A 121 21.58 13.11 -4.94
N GLU A 122 21.79 13.42 -3.66
CA GLU A 122 21.24 12.66 -2.53
C GLU A 122 19.72 12.52 -2.61
N ALA A 123 19.01 13.58 -3.00
CA ALA A 123 17.56 13.55 -3.20
C ALA A 123 17.14 12.57 -4.32
N MET A 124 17.89 12.51 -5.42
CA MET A 124 17.62 11.57 -6.51
C MET A 124 17.94 10.13 -6.10
N LYS A 125 19.04 9.89 -5.38
CA LYS A 125 19.37 8.57 -4.81
C LYS A 125 18.22 8.07 -3.92
N MET A 126 17.73 8.92 -3.02
CA MET A 126 16.62 8.59 -2.12
C MET A 126 15.30 8.39 -2.87
N THR A 127 15.01 9.18 -3.89
CA THR A 127 13.82 9.00 -4.74
C THR A 127 13.81 7.62 -5.39
N ILE A 128 14.94 7.20 -5.95
CA ILE A 128 15.07 5.87 -6.56
C ILE A 128 15.04 4.76 -5.50
N PHE A 129 15.64 4.96 -4.33
CA PHE A 129 15.52 4.03 -3.20
C PHE A 129 14.05 3.78 -2.85
N TYR A 130 13.26 4.84 -2.62
CA TYR A 130 11.85 4.70 -2.27
C TYR A 130 11.03 4.08 -3.39
N ARG A 131 11.34 4.37 -4.66
CA ARG A 131 10.71 3.70 -5.82
C ARG A 131 10.84 2.19 -5.72
N TYR A 132 12.07 1.69 -5.58
CA TYR A 132 12.33 0.25 -5.47
C TYR A 132 11.72 -0.36 -4.22
N TRP A 133 11.80 0.33 -3.09
CA TRP A 133 11.22 -0.14 -1.84
C TRP A 133 9.69 -0.28 -1.97
N CYS A 134 9.03 0.74 -2.53
CA CYS A 134 7.60 0.75 -2.80
C CYS A 134 7.18 -0.41 -3.72
N LEU A 135 7.95 -0.67 -4.78
CA LEU A 135 7.73 -1.80 -5.69
C LEU A 135 7.86 -3.16 -5.00
N LYS A 136 8.89 -3.35 -4.18
CA LYS A 136 9.10 -4.58 -3.40
C LYS A 136 7.95 -4.82 -2.43
N GLU A 137 7.57 -3.83 -1.64
CA GLU A 137 6.44 -3.95 -0.72
C GLU A 137 5.12 -4.24 -1.46
N ALA A 138 4.88 -3.62 -2.62
CA ALA A 138 3.69 -3.88 -3.41
C ALA A 138 3.59 -5.34 -3.88
N ILE A 139 4.66 -5.96 -4.40
CA ILE A 139 4.62 -7.38 -4.80
C ILE A 139 4.48 -8.33 -3.60
N LEU A 140 5.13 -8.05 -2.47
CA LEU A 140 5.00 -8.85 -1.25
C LEU A 140 3.57 -8.85 -0.72
N LYS A 141 2.94 -7.66 -0.73
CA LYS A 141 1.54 -7.50 -0.36
C LYS A 141 0.61 -8.19 -1.35
N ALA A 142 0.94 -8.20 -2.65
CA ALA A 142 0.16 -8.89 -3.66
C ALA A 142 0.19 -10.41 -3.49
N THR A 143 1.37 -10.99 -3.23
CA THR A 143 1.52 -12.43 -3.02
C THR A 143 1.01 -12.89 -1.66
N GLY A 144 1.09 -12.01 -0.65
CA GLY A 144 0.75 -12.33 0.73
C GLY A 144 1.88 -13.06 1.47
N ASP A 145 3.09 -13.12 0.89
CA ASP A 145 4.23 -13.84 1.45
C ASP A 145 4.89 -13.14 2.65
N GLY A 146 4.50 -11.90 2.96
CA GLY A 146 5.21 -11.09 3.94
C GLY A 146 6.63 -10.74 3.46
N ILE A 147 7.48 -10.27 4.37
CA ILE A 147 8.88 -9.95 4.04
C ILE A 147 9.63 -11.27 3.81
N PHE A 148 10.21 -11.46 2.62
CA PHE A 148 11.14 -12.58 2.36
C PHE A 148 12.36 -12.46 3.26
N ASP A 149 12.93 -13.61 3.64
CA ASP A 149 14.25 -13.66 4.29
C ASP A 149 15.35 -13.03 3.43
N ASP A 150 15.17 -13.01 2.10
CA ASP A 150 16.10 -12.39 1.15
C ASP A 150 15.37 -11.63 0.02
N LEU A 151 15.12 -10.33 0.25
CA LEU A 151 14.53 -9.42 -0.74
C LEU A 151 15.45 -9.11 -1.94
N SER A 152 16.73 -9.47 -1.88
CA SER A 152 17.66 -9.27 -3.00
C SER A 152 17.34 -10.18 -4.19
N ARG A 153 16.60 -11.29 -3.95
CA ARG A 153 16.11 -12.23 -4.98
C ARG A 153 15.06 -11.60 -5.90
N ILE A 154 14.35 -10.58 -5.44
CA ILE A 154 13.37 -9.82 -6.21
C ILE A 154 14.11 -8.66 -6.88
N ASN A 155 14.31 -8.72 -8.18
CA ASN A 155 15.06 -7.73 -8.95
C ASN A 155 14.13 -6.99 -9.91
N PHE A 156 13.87 -5.72 -9.65
CA PHE A 156 13.06 -4.86 -10.50
C PHE A 156 13.88 -4.25 -11.64
N LYS A 157 13.32 -4.33 -12.85
CA LYS A 157 13.79 -3.61 -14.04
C LYS A 157 12.90 -2.41 -14.28
N VAL A 158 13.43 -1.24 -13.95
CA VAL A 158 12.80 0.05 -14.22
C VAL A 158 13.46 0.69 -15.44
N ASN A 159 12.69 1.38 -16.27
CA ASN A 159 13.25 2.16 -17.37
C ASN A 159 13.70 3.53 -16.86
N MET A 160 15.00 3.81 -16.95
CA MET A 160 15.58 5.07 -16.46
C MET A 160 15.24 6.29 -17.34
N ASN A 161 14.70 6.08 -18.54
CA ASN A 161 14.14 7.16 -19.36
C ASN A 161 12.72 7.55 -18.94
N ASP A 162 12.08 6.77 -18.07
CA ASP A 162 10.76 7.13 -17.56
C ASP A 162 10.85 8.37 -16.66
N ARG A 163 9.91 9.29 -16.86
CA ARG A 163 9.80 10.49 -16.02
C ARG A 163 9.13 10.14 -14.69
N TYR A 164 9.87 9.50 -13.79
CA TYR A 164 9.41 9.16 -12.44
C TYR A 164 9.41 10.37 -11.52
N ARG A 165 8.27 11.07 -11.46
CA ARG A 165 8.03 12.27 -10.65
C ARG A 165 6.52 12.45 -10.46
N PRO A 166 6.06 13.32 -9.52
CA PRO A 166 4.63 13.55 -9.31
C PRO A 166 3.86 13.80 -10.61
N GLY A 167 2.72 13.10 -10.76
CA GLY A 167 1.90 13.09 -11.97
C GLY A 167 2.25 12.00 -13.00
N CYS A 168 3.25 11.15 -12.74
CA CYS A 168 3.53 10.00 -13.61
C CYS A 168 2.51 8.86 -13.43
N PHE A 169 2.38 8.05 -14.47
CA PHE A 169 1.73 6.74 -14.43
C PHE A 169 2.57 5.81 -15.31
N LEU A 170 3.33 4.92 -14.68
CA LEU A 170 4.26 4.02 -15.38
C LEU A 170 3.79 2.58 -15.23
N THR A 171 3.88 1.82 -16.33
CA THR A 171 3.55 0.38 -16.39
C THR A 171 4.64 -0.44 -17.09
N SER A 172 5.77 0.19 -17.39
CA SER A 172 6.96 -0.37 -18.05
C SER A 172 7.79 -1.29 -17.14
N THR A 173 7.62 -1.18 -15.82
CA THR A 173 8.42 -1.90 -14.84
C THR A 173 8.12 -3.39 -14.86
N THR A 174 9.19 -4.20 -14.85
CA THR A 174 9.13 -5.67 -14.77
C THR A 174 9.93 -6.16 -13.58
N VAL A 175 9.73 -7.43 -13.20
CA VAL A 175 10.44 -8.02 -12.06
C VAL A 175 10.96 -9.41 -12.42
N LEU A 176 12.15 -9.73 -11.94
CA LEU A 176 12.69 -11.08 -11.93
C LEU A 176 12.76 -11.58 -10.50
N VAL A 177 12.41 -12.85 -10.30
CA VAL A 177 12.64 -13.56 -9.03
C VAL A 177 13.59 -14.70 -9.33
N ASP A 178 14.74 -14.72 -8.65
CA ASP A 178 15.84 -15.67 -8.91
C ASP A 178 16.26 -15.69 -10.40
N GLY A 179 16.32 -14.50 -11.00
CA GLY A 179 16.68 -14.34 -12.41
C GLY A 179 15.59 -14.75 -13.41
N LYS A 180 14.41 -15.20 -12.97
CA LYS A 180 13.29 -15.56 -13.84
C LYS A 180 12.27 -14.44 -13.91
N LEU A 181 11.95 -13.99 -15.13
CA LEU A 181 10.91 -13.00 -15.38
C LEU A 181 9.57 -13.47 -14.81
N GLN A 182 8.89 -12.59 -14.08
CA GLN A 182 7.55 -12.81 -13.57
C GLN A 182 6.55 -11.99 -14.40
N ASP A 183 6.15 -12.51 -15.55
CA ASP A 183 5.29 -11.84 -16.54
C ASP A 183 3.80 -11.83 -16.17
N GLN A 184 3.42 -12.54 -15.11
CA GLN A 184 2.09 -12.54 -14.54
C GLN A 184 1.73 -11.26 -13.79
N TRP A 185 2.71 -10.39 -13.50
CA TRP A 185 2.50 -9.16 -12.74
C TRP A 185 2.48 -7.91 -13.62
N ILE A 186 1.64 -6.95 -13.24
CA ILE A 186 1.70 -5.56 -13.71
C ILE A 186 2.00 -4.68 -12.49
N PHE A 187 2.89 -3.71 -12.70
CA PHE A 187 3.22 -2.68 -11.74
C PHE A 187 2.71 -1.34 -12.26
N GLU A 188 1.90 -0.65 -11.47
CA GLU A 188 1.43 0.70 -11.75
C GLU A 188 2.11 1.65 -10.77
N GLU A 189 3.02 2.48 -11.28
CA GLU A 189 3.80 3.41 -10.47
C GLU A 189 3.28 4.84 -10.65
N THR A 190 2.94 5.49 -9.54
CA THR A 190 2.39 6.83 -9.53
C THR A 190 2.75 7.55 -8.22
N PHE A 191 2.08 8.66 -7.95
CA PHE A 191 2.25 9.47 -6.76
C PHE A 191 0.88 9.83 -6.19
N ALA A 192 0.68 9.66 -4.89
CA ALA A 192 -0.53 10.11 -4.20
C ALA A 192 -0.56 11.65 -4.07
N ASP A 193 0.62 12.27 -3.98
CA ASP A 193 0.82 13.72 -4.05
C ASP A 193 2.29 14.08 -4.40
N GLY A 194 2.71 15.31 -4.15
CA GLY A 194 4.07 15.77 -4.44
C GLY A 194 5.19 15.04 -3.68
N ASN A 195 4.89 14.37 -2.57
CA ASN A 195 5.86 13.78 -1.65
C ASN A 195 5.61 12.30 -1.34
N HIS A 196 4.58 11.67 -1.90
CA HIS A 196 4.24 10.27 -1.63
C HIS A 196 4.25 9.47 -2.93
N ALA A 197 5.31 8.69 -3.13
CA ALA A 197 5.37 7.68 -4.18
C ALA A 197 4.38 6.56 -3.89
N ALA A 198 3.82 5.96 -4.93
CA ALA A 198 2.89 4.84 -4.83
C ALA A 198 3.20 3.78 -5.89
N ALA A 199 3.06 2.52 -5.51
CA ALA A 199 3.14 1.38 -6.42
C ALA A 199 1.97 0.43 -6.15
N VAL A 200 1.30 0.01 -7.22
CA VAL A 200 0.31 -1.07 -7.18
C VAL A 200 0.86 -2.25 -7.97
N CYS A 201 0.89 -3.42 -7.35
CA CYS A 201 1.18 -4.70 -8.00
C CYS A 201 -0.12 -5.50 -8.11
N ARG A 202 -0.44 -5.99 -9.30
CA ARG A 202 -1.62 -6.83 -9.54
C ARG A 202 -1.38 -7.87 -10.62
N GLU A 203 -2.18 -8.92 -10.63
CA GLU A 203 -2.13 -9.90 -11.71
C GLU A 203 -2.55 -9.30 -13.06
N LYS A 204 -1.80 -9.68 -14.09
CA LYS A 204 -2.06 -9.34 -15.50
C LYS A 204 -3.32 -10.02 -16.02
N ALA A 205 -3.49 -11.31 -15.68
CA ALA A 205 -4.64 -12.10 -16.08
C ALA A 205 -5.83 -11.83 -15.16
N VAL A 206 -6.78 -11.02 -15.63
CA VAL A 206 -8.05 -10.77 -14.92
C VAL A 206 -9.20 -11.60 -15.52
N PRO A 207 -10.24 -11.94 -14.74
CA PRO A 207 -11.43 -12.64 -15.23
C PRO A 207 -12.07 -11.93 -16.43
N ARG A 208 -12.63 -12.69 -17.39
CA ARG A 208 -13.30 -12.11 -18.58
C ARG A 208 -14.48 -11.19 -18.22
N CYS A 209 -15.15 -11.46 -17.10
CA CYS A 209 -16.24 -10.65 -16.56
C CYS A 209 -15.77 -9.37 -15.87
N CYS A 210 -14.45 -9.12 -15.73
CA CYS A 210 -13.93 -7.92 -15.09
C CYS A 210 -14.25 -6.68 -15.93
N MET A 211 -15.15 -5.82 -15.43
CA MET A 211 -15.58 -4.62 -16.13
C MET A 211 -14.47 -3.58 -16.33
N PHE A 212 -13.38 -3.65 -15.56
CA PHE A 212 -12.22 -2.77 -15.66
C PHE A 212 -11.30 -3.08 -16.85
N LYS A 213 -11.57 -4.17 -17.58
CA LYS A 213 -10.81 -4.54 -18.80
C LYS A 213 -11.17 -3.68 -20.02
N LYS A 214 -12.04 -2.67 -19.86
CA LYS A 214 -12.63 -1.92 -20.98
C LYS A 214 -11.64 -1.02 -21.73
N ASP A 215 -10.55 -0.59 -21.10
CA ASP A 215 -9.50 0.19 -21.74
C ASP A 215 -8.12 -0.18 -21.17
N PRO A 216 -7.24 -0.87 -21.93
CA PRO A 216 -5.91 -1.24 -21.46
C PRO A 216 -4.95 -0.04 -21.33
N GLU A 217 -5.27 1.11 -21.93
CA GLU A 217 -4.49 2.35 -21.83
C GLU A 217 -5.00 3.27 -20.69
N ALA A 218 -6.07 2.86 -20.00
CA ALA A 218 -6.62 3.63 -18.90
C ALA A 218 -5.61 3.78 -17.76
N LYS A 219 -5.40 5.03 -17.35
CA LYS A 219 -4.53 5.39 -16.22
C LYS A 219 -5.37 5.58 -14.98
N ILE A 220 -5.23 4.68 -14.01
CA ILE A 220 -6.02 4.69 -12.77
C ILE A 220 -5.20 5.35 -11.67
N PHE A 221 -5.29 6.67 -11.57
CA PHE A 221 -4.66 7.43 -10.49
C PHE A 221 -5.44 7.26 -9.17
N PHE A 222 -4.75 7.44 -8.04
CA PHE A 222 -5.42 7.54 -6.75
C PHE A 222 -6.33 8.76 -6.69
N SER A 223 -7.54 8.55 -6.18
CA SER A 223 -8.47 9.61 -5.82
C SER A 223 -8.51 9.77 -4.30
N LYS A 224 -8.78 11.00 -3.84
CA LYS A 224 -9.02 11.28 -2.43
C LYS A 224 -10.50 11.04 -2.12
N ILE A 225 -10.77 10.41 -0.99
CA ILE A 225 -12.11 10.25 -0.43
C ILE A 225 -12.23 11.10 0.84
N SER A 226 -13.35 11.80 1.00
CA SER A 226 -13.63 12.54 2.23
C SER A 226 -14.09 11.60 3.34
N LEU A 227 -14.03 12.04 4.60
CA LEU A 227 -14.50 11.22 5.72
C LEU A 227 -16.01 10.99 5.63
N GLU A 228 -16.76 11.98 5.14
CA GLU A 228 -18.21 11.91 4.96
C GLU A 228 -18.57 10.82 3.93
N SER A 229 -17.92 10.83 2.76
CA SER A 229 -18.14 9.80 1.74
C SER A 229 -17.69 8.41 2.21
N LEU A 230 -16.59 8.34 2.97
CA LEU A 230 -16.12 7.09 3.56
C LEU A 230 -17.15 6.48 4.53
N LEU A 231 -17.90 7.33 5.24
CA LEU A 231 -18.88 6.94 6.26
C LEU A 231 -20.33 6.89 5.76
N GLU A 232 -20.61 7.24 4.51
CA GLU A 232 -21.97 7.38 3.95
C GLU A 232 -22.85 6.13 4.18
N HIS A 233 -22.26 4.94 4.06
CA HIS A 233 -22.94 3.65 4.24
C HIS A 233 -22.55 2.93 5.55
N ALA A 234 -21.84 3.64 6.44
CA ALA A 234 -21.33 3.04 7.66
C ALA A 234 -22.45 2.72 8.66
N THR A 235 -22.34 1.56 9.29
CA THR A 235 -23.21 1.15 10.40
C THR A 235 -22.40 0.91 11.66
N ILE A 236 -23.02 1.12 12.81
CA ILE A 236 -22.40 0.85 14.11
C ILE A 236 -22.41 -0.65 14.35
N LEU A 237 -21.22 -1.27 14.36
CA LEU A 237 -21.09 -2.72 14.55
C LEU A 237 -20.81 -3.12 15.99
N ASN A 238 -20.09 -2.29 16.72
CA ASN A 238 -19.64 -2.56 18.08
C ASN A 238 -19.81 -1.26 18.86
N PRO A 239 -21.00 -1.00 19.42
CA PRO A 239 -21.24 0.22 20.18
C PRO A 239 -20.33 0.26 21.40
N LEU A 240 -19.70 1.41 21.63
CA LEU A 240 -18.94 1.67 22.85
C LEU A 240 -19.86 2.30 23.91
N PRO A 241 -19.65 2.01 25.21
CA PRO A 241 -20.37 2.68 26.28
C PRO A 241 -20.11 4.20 26.24
N ASP A 242 -21.05 4.97 26.77
CA ASP A 242 -20.95 6.42 26.94
C ASP A 242 -20.57 7.18 25.67
N ASN A 243 -21.09 6.74 24.52
CA ASN A 243 -20.78 7.30 23.20
C ASN A 243 -19.26 7.39 22.93
N ALA A 244 -18.49 6.41 23.42
CA ALA A 244 -17.04 6.32 23.30
C ALA A 244 -16.25 7.45 24.00
N SER A 245 -16.84 8.18 24.94
CA SER A 245 -16.20 9.30 25.64
C SER A 245 -14.85 8.92 26.26
N SER A 246 -14.80 7.84 27.05
CA SER A 246 -13.57 7.35 27.69
C SER A 246 -12.51 6.92 26.68
N ALA A 247 -12.91 6.28 25.57
CA ALA A 247 -12.00 5.86 24.52
C ALA A 247 -11.39 7.07 23.79
N TYR A 248 -12.18 8.13 23.59
CA TYR A 248 -11.70 9.40 23.04
C TYR A 248 -10.70 10.09 23.99
N GLU A 249 -11.00 10.15 25.29
CA GLU A 249 -10.10 10.71 26.29
C GLU A 249 -8.75 9.99 26.35
N GLU A 250 -8.75 8.67 26.22
CA GLU A 250 -7.50 7.89 26.15
C GLU A 250 -6.75 8.17 24.85
N PHE A 251 -7.46 8.27 23.73
CA PHE A 251 -6.87 8.57 22.43
C PHE A 251 -6.18 9.94 22.41
N ILE A 252 -6.79 10.99 22.96
CA ILE A 252 -6.18 12.32 23.01
C ILE A 252 -4.97 12.40 23.96
N LYS A 253 -4.77 11.45 24.87
CA LYS A 253 -3.55 11.42 25.71
C LYS A 253 -2.32 10.90 24.94
N ARG A 254 -2.53 10.21 23.82
CA ARG A 254 -1.44 9.65 23.01
C ARG A 254 -0.61 10.78 22.36
N PRO A 255 0.73 10.65 22.27
CA PRO A 255 1.57 11.60 21.56
C PRO A 255 1.28 11.61 20.05
N ARG A 256 1.65 12.71 19.39
CA ARG A 256 1.69 12.80 17.93
C ARG A 256 3.06 12.39 17.40
N LYS A 257 3.11 11.84 16.19
CA LYS A 257 4.37 11.59 15.49
C LYS A 257 5.03 12.91 15.09
N ALA A 258 6.32 13.02 15.35
CA ALA A 258 7.18 13.99 14.68
C ALA A 258 7.55 13.40 13.32
N PHE A 259 7.25 14.14 12.26
CA PHE A 259 7.43 13.72 10.88
C PHE A 259 8.55 14.47 10.21
#